data_AF-A0A5J6U007-F1
#
_entry.id   AF-A0A5J6U007-F1
#
_cell.length_a   1.000
_cell.length_b   1.000
_cell.length_c   1.000
_cell.angle_alpha   90.00
_cell.angle_beta   90.00
_cell.angle_gamma   90.00
#
_symmetry.space_group_name_H-M   'P 1'
#
loop_
_entity.id
_entity.type
_entity.pdbx_description
1 polymer ?
#
loop_
_entity_poly.entity_id
_entity_poly.type
_entity_poly.pdbx_seq_one_letter_code
_entity_poly.pdbx_strand_id
1 'polypeptide(L)'
;MYGFESRDSDIDLRGVHLMRTGELETDLTRLLDGAPPYVPDLIAAKREAEHAGVPSGAPGRPVLRADVDALSALLEDERDRSALPERPTAEGVLHDLLVRTRLAGLYHT
;
A
#
# COMPACT_ATOMS: atom_id res chain seq x y z
N MET A 1 0.32 -12.23 -17.45
CA MET A 1 0.41 -12.76 -16.08
C MET A 1 1.37 -11.85 -15.35
N TYR A 2 0.90 -10.67 -14.92
CA TYR A 2 1.77 -9.68 -14.27
C TYR A 2 1.96 -10.13 -12.82
N GLY A 3 3.04 -10.88 -12.59
CA GLY A 3 3.56 -11.12 -11.26
C GLY A 3 4.17 -9.82 -10.74
N PHE A 4 3.47 -9.19 -9.80
CA PHE A 4 4.08 -8.18 -8.96
C PHE A 4 4.79 -8.90 -7.82
N GLU A 5 6.07 -9.23 -8.01
CA GLU A 5 6.97 -9.40 -6.86
C GLU A 5 7.13 -8.01 -6.23
N SER A 6 6.24 -7.67 -5.29
CA SER A 6 6.36 -6.43 -4.54
C SER A 6 7.47 -6.58 -3.51
N ARG A 7 8.61 -5.95 -3.78
CA ARG A 7 9.69 -5.72 -2.81
C ARG A 7 9.31 -4.67 -1.75
N ASP A 8 8.12 -4.08 -1.81
CA ASP A 8 7.61 -3.13 -0.82
C ASP A 8 6.47 -3.77 -0.02
N SER A 9 6.83 -4.32 1.15
CA SER A 9 5.92 -4.90 2.17
C SER A 9 4.85 -3.91 2.68
N ASP A 10 5.08 -2.62 2.46
CA ASP A 10 4.15 -1.53 2.73
C ASP A 10 2.83 -1.64 1.94
N ILE A 11 2.81 -2.38 0.83
CA ILE A 11 1.64 -2.52 -0.04
C ILE A 11 0.60 -3.48 0.57
N ASP A 12 0.98 -4.36 1.50
CA ASP A 12 0.10 -5.46 1.91
C ASP A 12 -1.06 -5.00 2.80
N LEU A 13 -0.81 -4.17 3.83
CA LEU A 13 -1.90 -3.68 4.71
C LEU A 13 -2.91 -2.79 3.96
N ARG A 14 -2.40 -1.93 3.07
CA ARG A 14 -3.23 -1.08 2.20
C ARG A 14 -4.02 -1.92 1.20
N GLY A 15 -3.38 -2.93 0.61
CA GLY A 15 -4.00 -3.90 -0.27
C GLY A 15 -5.11 -4.68 0.44
N VAL A 16 -4.86 -5.20 1.65
CA VAL A 16 -5.84 -5.92 2.45
C VAL A 16 -7.05 -5.04 2.76
N HIS A 17 -6.82 -3.79 3.16
CA HIS A 17 -7.91 -2.84 3.38
C HIS A 17 -8.73 -2.65 2.09
N LEU A 18 -8.05 -2.37 0.97
CA LEU A 18 -8.69 -2.19 -0.34
C LEU A 18 -9.50 -3.43 -0.76
N MET A 19 -8.97 -4.64 -0.61
CA MET A 19 -9.67 -5.86 -0.99
C MET A 19 -10.95 -6.07 -0.16
N ARG A 20 -10.93 -5.66 1.12
CA ARG A 20 -12.07 -5.78 2.05
C ARG A 20 -13.13 -4.70 1.86
N THR A 21 -12.73 -3.46 1.61
CA THR A 21 -13.63 -2.31 1.65
C THR A 21 -13.94 -1.75 0.27
N GLY A 22 -13.09 -2.00 -0.72
CA GLY A 22 -13.10 -1.32 -2.01
C GLY A 22 -12.58 0.12 -1.96
N GLU A 23 -12.09 0.58 -0.81
CA GLU A 23 -11.59 1.95 -0.60
C GLU A 23 -10.07 1.95 -0.43
N LEU A 24 -9.41 2.97 -0.98
CA LEU A 24 -7.96 3.14 -0.84
C LEU A 24 -7.65 4.09 0.34
N GLU A 25 -6.98 3.57 1.36
CA GLU A 25 -6.39 4.37 2.43
C GLU A 25 -4.88 4.52 2.19
N THR A 26 -4.40 5.75 2.03
CA THR A 26 -2.99 6.03 1.70
C THR A 26 -2.15 6.30 2.95
N ASP A 27 -2.79 6.66 4.07
CA ASP A 27 -2.14 6.86 5.36
C ASP A 27 -2.09 5.53 6.13
N LEU A 28 -0.90 4.92 6.17
CA LEU A 28 -0.65 3.68 6.89
C LEU A 28 -1.02 3.77 8.38
N THR A 29 -0.97 4.97 8.99
CA THR A 29 -1.30 5.11 10.41
C THR A 29 -2.77 4.90 10.74
N ARG A 30 -3.63 4.88 9.71
CA ARG A 30 -5.05 4.56 9.81
C ARG A 30 -5.33 3.07 9.62
N LEU A 31 -4.30 2.27 9.32
CA LEU A 31 -4.38 0.83 9.01
C LEU A 31 -3.56 -0.02 9.99
N LEU A 32 -3.37 0.45 11.22
CA LEU A 32 -2.59 -0.28 12.22
C LEU A 32 -3.33 -1.49 12.81
N ASP A 33 -4.65 -1.58 12.59
CA ASP A 33 -5.44 -2.74 12.98
C ASP A 33 -5.02 -3.96 12.12
N GLY A 34 -4.39 -4.94 12.76
CA GLY A 34 -3.83 -6.13 12.09
C GLY A 34 -2.39 -5.98 11.61
N ALA A 35 -1.75 -4.83 11.86
CA ALA A 35 -0.32 -4.67 11.63
C ALA A 35 0.51 -5.41 12.70
N PRO A 36 1.73 -5.88 12.36
CA PRO A 36 2.66 -6.37 13.35
C PRO A 36 2.92 -5.33 14.47
N PRO A 37 3.08 -5.76 15.73
CA PRO A 37 3.05 -4.87 16.90
C PRO A 37 4.16 -3.82 16.93
N TYR A 38 5.25 -4.03 16.19
CA TYR A 38 6.39 -3.12 16.10
C TYR A 38 6.22 -2.03 15.03
N VAL A 39 5.20 -2.11 14.16
CA VAL A 39 5.00 -1.16 13.05
C VAL A 39 4.79 0.29 13.54
N PRO A 40 4.00 0.58 14.60
CA PRO A 40 3.86 1.94 15.10
C PRO A 40 5.19 2.60 15.48
N ASP A 41 6.10 1.84 16.09
CA ASP A 41 7.43 2.33 16.50
C ASP A 41 8.33 2.59 15.29
N LEU A 42 8.25 1.75 14.24
CA LEU A 42 8.96 1.99 12.98
C LEU A 42 8.46 3.26 12.29
N ILE A 43 7.14 3.52 12.31
CA ILE A 43 6.55 4.75 11.75
C ILE A 43 7.03 5.98 12.54
N ALA A 44 7.04 5.90 13.87
CA ALA A 44 7.54 6.98 14.73
C ALA A 44 9.01 7.28 14.42
N ALA A 45 9.85 6.25 14.37
CA ALA A 45 11.28 6.40 14.06
C ALA A 45 11.53 7.00 12.66
N LYS A 46 10.75 6.58 11.64
CA LYS A 46 10.84 7.13 10.28
C LYS A 46 10.43 8.60 10.21
N ARG A 47 9.46 9.03 11.02
CA ARG A 47 9.02 10.43 11.12
C ARG A 47 10.06 11.31 11.80
N GLU A 48 10.74 10.78 12.81
CA GLU A 48 11.80 11.51 13.53
C GLU A 48 13.06 11.67 12.65
N ALA A 49 13.34 10.71 11.77
CA ALA A 49 14.43 10.81 10.80
C ALA A 49 14.21 9.89 9.59
N GLU A 50 13.94 10.48 8.41
CA GLU A 50 13.72 9.73 7.16
C GLU A 50 14.91 8.86 6.73
N HIS A 51 16.11 9.16 7.24
CA HIS A 51 17.36 8.44 6.97
C HIS A 51 18.00 7.82 8.23
N ALA A 52 17.28 7.73 9.34
CA ALA A 52 17.81 7.01 10.50
C ALA A 52 17.99 5.53 10.19
N GLY A 53 18.99 4.93 10.84
CA GLY A 53 19.16 3.48 10.84
C GLY A 53 17.97 2.77 11.50
N VAL A 54 17.93 1.46 11.36
CA VAL A 54 16.90 0.61 11.98
C VAL A 54 16.86 0.86 13.50
N PRO A 55 15.68 1.12 14.10
CA PRO A 55 15.56 1.33 15.54
C PRO A 55 16.14 0.16 16.35
N SER A 56 16.73 0.44 17.50
CA SER A 56 17.36 -0.58 18.35
C SER A 56 16.40 -1.68 18.82
N GLY A 57 15.11 -1.39 18.87
CA GLY A 57 14.03 -2.34 19.21
C GLY A 57 13.41 -3.06 18.02
N ALA A 58 13.91 -2.86 16.80
CA ALA A 58 13.34 -3.51 15.63
C ALA A 58 13.57 -5.04 15.65
N PRO A 59 12.59 -5.84 15.18
CA PRO A 59 12.77 -7.27 15.07
C PRO A 59 13.93 -7.65 14.16
N GLY A 60 14.53 -8.80 14.41
CA GLY A 60 15.53 -9.37 13.52
C GLY A 60 14.93 -9.71 12.15
N ARG A 61 15.79 -9.77 11.12
CA ARG A 61 15.40 -10.12 9.73
C ARG A 61 14.49 -11.35 9.59
N PRO A 62 14.67 -12.46 10.35
CA PRO A 62 13.79 -13.61 10.23
C PRO A 62 12.33 -13.32 10.63
N VAL A 63 12.13 -12.52 11.67
CA VAL A 63 10.78 -12.12 12.13
C VAL A 63 10.14 -11.22 11.10
N LEU A 64 10.87 -10.17 10.67
CA LEU A 64 10.40 -9.29 9.60
C LEU A 64 9.98 -10.09 8.36
N ARG A 65 10.78 -11.06 7.95
CA ARG A 65 10.46 -11.89 6.78
C ARG A 65 9.17 -12.69 6.99
N ALA A 66 9.01 -13.33 8.14
CA ALA A 66 7.81 -14.09 8.45
C ALA A 66 6.54 -13.22 8.46
N ASP A 67 6.62 -12.01 9.02
CA ASP A 67 5.49 -11.08 9.06
C ASP A 67 5.13 -10.56 7.66
N VAL A 68 6.11 -10.29 6.80
CA VAL A 68 5.85 -9.98 5.38
C VAL A 68 5.18 -11.15 4.67
N ASP A 69 5.71 -12.37 4.81
CA ASP A 69 5.15 -13.55 4.15
C ASP A 69 3.70 -13.80 4.64
N ALA A 70 3.40 -13.55 5.92
CA ALA A 70 2.05 -13.66 6.47
C ALA A 70 1.08 -12.59 5.92
N LEU A 71 1.53 -11.34 5.79
CA LEU A 71 0.74 -10.25 5.22
C LEU A 71 0.47 -10.47 3.72
N SER A 72 1.46 -10.96 2.98
CA SER A 72 1.29 -11.32 1.57
C SER A 72 0.28 -12.46 1.41
N ALA A 73 0.35 -13.51 2.23
CA ALA A 73 -0.63 -14.60 2.20
C ALA A 73 -2.05 -14.12 2.55
N LEU A 74 -2.18 -13.21 3.52
CA LEU A 74 -3.46 -12.58 3.86
C LEU A 74 -4.02 -11.76 2.68
N LEU A 75 -3.17 -10.98 2.01
CA LEU A 75 -3.56 -10.20 0.84
C LEU A 75 -4.08 -11.11 -0.29
N GLU A 76 -3.43 -12.23 -0.55
CA GLU A 76 -3.87 -13.19 -1.56
C GLU A 76 -5.25 -13.78 -1.23
N ASP A 77 -5.48 -14.18 0.02
CA ASP A 77 -6.76 -14.72 0.46
C ASP A 77 -7.89 -13.66 0.41
N GLU A 78 -7.61 -12.41 0.77
CA GLU A 78 -8.58 -11.32 0.64
C GLU A 78 -8.83 -10.94 -0.82
N ARG A 79 -7.82 -11.00 -1.69
CA ARG A 79 -7.98 -10.79 -3.14
C ARG A 79 -8.91 -11.83 -3.73
N ASP A 80 -8.71 -13.11 -3.42
CA ASP A 80 -9.49 -14.21 -3.98
C ASP A 80 -10.97 -14.17 -3.52
N ARG A 81 -11.27 -13.46 -2.43
CA ARG A 81 -12.62 -13.24 -1.91
C ARG A 81 -13.20 -11.85 -2.23
N SER A 82 -12.41 -10.96 -2.84
CA SER A 82 -12.82 -9.57 -3.08
C SER A 82 -13.90 -9.48 -4.15
N ALA A 83 -14.79 -8.50 -4.00
CA ALA A 83 -15.76 -8.14 -5.02
C ALA A 83 -15.19 -7.14 -6.07
N LEU A 84 -13.94 -6.71 -5.91
CA LEU A 84 -13.30 -5.80 -6.85
C LEU A 84 -13.10 -6.45 -8.22
N PRO A 85 -13.20 -5.67 -9.31
CA PRO A 85 -12.96 -6.21 -10.64
C PRO A 85 -11.49 -6.60 -10.81
N GLU A 86 -11.26 -7.72 -11.51
CA GLU A 86 -9.93 -8.22 -11.88
C GLU A 86 -9.07 -7.22 -12.66
N ARG A 87 -9.70 -6.23 -13.30
CA ARG A 87 -9.01 -5.17 -14.02
C ARG A 87 -9.58 -3.80 -13.67
N PRO A 88 -8.73 -2.75 -13.64
CA PRO A 88 -9.19 -1.38 -13.54
C PRO A 88 -10.14 -1.04 -14.69
N THR A 89 -11.24 -0.36 -14.38
CA THR A 89 -12.24 0.09 -15.36
C THR A 89 -12.16 1.58 -15.67
N ALA A 90 -11.40 2.35 -14.88
CA ALA A 90 -11.35 3.81 -14.94
C ALA A 90 -10.33 4.38 -15.96
N GLU A 91 -9.62 3.54 -16.73
CA GLU A 91 -8.55 3.97 -17.63
C GLU A 91 -9.01 5.07 -18.61
N GLY A 92 -10.14 4.87 -19.30
CA GLY A 92 -10.66 5.84 -20.26
C GLY A 92 -11.04 7.18 -19.60
N VAL A 93 -11.72 7.14 -18.46
CA VAL A 93 -12.12 8.35 -17.72
C VAL A 93 -10.90 9.12 -17.21
N LEU A 94 -9.87 8.39 -16.75
CA LEU A 94 -8.62 8.98 -16.28
C LEU A 94 -7.83 9.59 -17.45
N HIS A 95 -7.79 8.93 -18.60
CA HIS A 95 -7.21 9.47 -19.83
C HIS A 95 -7.89 10.79 -20.23
N ASP A 96 -9.21 10.83 -20.28
CA ASP A 96 -9.97 12.04 -20.63
C ASP A 96 -9.76 13.18 -19.63
N LEU A 97 -9.66 12.85 -18.33
CA LEU A 97 -9.29 13.83 -17.31
C LEU A 97 -7.91 14.41 -17.58
N LEU A 98 -6.90 13.57 -17.82
CA LEU A 98 -5.53 14.00 -18.10
C LEU A 98 -5.44 14.91 -19.33
N VAL A 99 -6.11 14.53 -20.43
CA VAL A 99 -6.16 15.34 -21.66
C VAL A 99 -6.78 16.71 -21.37
N ARG A 100 -7.94 16.76 -20.70
CA ARG A 100 -8.61 18.02 -20.39
C ARG A 100 -7.77 18.93 -19.50
N THR A 101 -7.19 18.40 -18.41
CA THR A 101 -6.35 19.18 -17.50
C THR A 101 -5.13 19.75 -18.23
N ARG A 102 -4.51 18.96 -19.11
CA ARG A 102 -3.34 19.40 -19.86
C ARG A 102 -3.67 20.49 -20.89
N LEU A 103 -4.78 20.36 -21.61
CA LEU A 103 -5.23 21.39 -22.55
C LEU A 103 -5.65 22.67 -21.81
N ALA A 104 -6.37 22.56 -20.69
CA ALA A 104 -6.75 23.73 -19.89
C ALA A 104 -5.53 24.54 -19.42
N GLY A 105 -4.44 23.87 -19.02
CA GLY A 105 -3.18 24.54 -18.65
C GLY A 105 -2.46 25.22 -19.82
N LEU A 106 -2.71 24.82 -21.06
CA LEU A 106 -2.13 25.46 -22.26
C LEU A 106 -2.94 26.68 -22.72
N TYR A 107 -4.22 26.74 -22.38
CA TYR A 107 -5.12 27.86 -22.74
C TYR A 107 -5.34 28.86 -21.60
N HIS A 108 -4.73 28.65 -20.44
CA HIS A 108 -4.74 29.59 -19.29
C HIS A 108 -3.48 30.47 -19.22
N THR A 109 -3.02 31.00 -20.36
CA THR A 109 -2.04 32.11 -20.40
C THR A 109 -2.72 33.42 -20.75
#